data_AF-A0A1E2WWU6-F1
#
_entry.id   AF-A0A1E2WWU6-F1
#
_cell.length_a   1.000
_cell.length_b   1.000
_cell.length_c   1.000
_cell.angle_alpha   90.00
_cell.angle_beta   90.00
_cell.angle_gamma   90.00
#
_symmetry.space_group_name_H-M   'P 1'
#
loop_
_entity.id
_entity.type
_entity.pdbx_description
1 polymer ?
#
loop_
_entity_poly.entity_id
_entity_poly.type
_entity_poly.pdbx_seq_one_letter_code
_entity_poly.pdbx_strand_id
1 'polypeptide(L)'
;MKNYEMLKSLPKEGLEPRQFLRHCFDIAKLSPPELLEEETDSQYRKKCITVLCAVLGVQRPTVRKWGSDLNFDGIPNYSKVSLAYIHTAEIVPKQLHSILRGEYNAPFVDAQTFLEKILLEGLSEQQVLQTVSHANFRATCVKTLTQVLHIGTKSVQDWGQDMSFHKMPKIHKHTLGYALAAISKSSSKNLQKAA
;
A
#
# COMPACT_ATOMS: atom_id res chain seq x y z
N MET A 1 -6.75 10.74 20.69
CA MET A 1 -6.25 11.48 19.52
C MET A 1 -7.12 11.14 18.32
N LYS A 2 -7.81 12.12 17.73
CA LYS A 2 -8.77 11.93 16.62
C LYS A 2 -8.13 11.36 15.34
N ASN A 3 -6.82 11.51 15.15
CA ASN A 3 -6.18 11.16 13.88
C ASN A 3 -5.90 9.65 13.68
N TYR A 4 -5.98 8.84 14.75
CA TYR A 4 -5.93 7.37 14.63
C TYR A 4 -7.15 6.77 13.93
N GLU A 5 -8.27 7.50 13.89
CA GLU A 5 -9.50 7.06 13.24
C GLU A 5 -9.31 6.91 11.72
N MET A 6 -8.44 7.71 11.10
CA MET A 6 -8.13 7.62 9.67
C MET A 6 -7.56 6.24 9.31
N LEU A 7 -6.71 5.68 10.19
CA LEU A 7 -6.12 4.36 9.98
C LEU A 7 -7.15 3.23 10.06
N LYS A 8 -8.31 3.44 10.69
CA LYS A 8 -9.38 2.42 10.73
C LYS A 8 -10.04 2.21 9.37
N SER A 9 -9.91 3.18 8.45
CA SER A 9 -10.42 3.07 7.08
C SER A 9 -9.53 2.21 6.18
N LEU A 10 -8.30 1.91 6.61
CA LEU A 10 -7.40 1.06 5.85
C LEU A 10 -7.81 -0.41 5.97
N PRO A 11 -7.65 -1.19 4.88
CA PRO A 11 -7.69 -2.65 4.94
C PRO A 11 -6.80 -3.20 6.06
N LYS A 12 -7.34 -4.13 6.85
CA LYS A 12 -6.62 -4.84 7.92
C LYS A 12 -6.00 -6.15 7.44
N GLU A 13 -6.40 -6.60 6.25
CA GLU A 13 -5.95 -7.84 5.65
C GLU A 13 -5.35 -7.54 4.28
N GLY A 14 -4.38 -8.34 3.88
CA GLY A 14 -3.80 -8.27 2.55
C GLY A 14 -4.77 -8.78 1.49
N LEU A 15 -4.61 -8.29 0.27
CA LEU A 15 -5.34 -8.79 -0.89
C LEU A 15 -4.48 -9.83 -1.63
N GLU A 16 -5.05 -10.99 -1.92
CA GLU A 16 -4.34 -12.04 -2.64
C GLU A 16 -3.98 -11.59 -4.07
N PRO A 17 -2.78 -11.90 -4.57
CA PRO A 17 -2.29 -11.36 -5.85
C PRO A 17 -3.21 -11.67 -7.02
N ARG A 18 -3.69 -12.92 -7.14
CA ARG A 18 -4.57 -13.31 -8.24
C ARG A 18 -5.88 -12.52 -8.22
N GLN A 19 -6.47 -12.34 -7.04
CA GLN A 19 -7.67 -11.54 -6.88
C GLN A 19 -7.41 -10.07 -7.26
N PHE A 20 -6.33 -9.49 -6.75
CA PHE A 20 -5.90 -8.14 -7.12
C PHE A 20 -5.74 -7.98 -8.64
N LEU A 21 -5.04 -8.90 -9.28
CA LEU A 21 -4.79 -8.88 -10.72
C LEU A 21 -6.08 -8.98 -11.53
N ARG A 22 -7.01 -9.84 -11.13
CA ARG A 22 -8.34 -9.92 -11.74
C ARG A 22 -9.09 -8.58 -11.68
N HIS A 23 -9.01 -7.87 -10.56
CA HIS A 23 -9.56 -6.51 -10.45
C HIS A 23 -8.81 -5.50 -11.32
N CYS A 24 -7.50 -5.63 -11.47
CA CYS A 24 -6.69 -4.73 -12.30
C CYS A 24 -7.07 -4.83 -13.78
N PHE A 25 -7.30 -6.04 -14.28
CA PHE A 25 -7.67 -6.31 -15.67
C PHE A 25 -9.18 -6.27 -15.92
N ASP A 26 -9.98 -5.89 -14.93
CA ASP A 26 -11.46 -5.86 -14.98
C ASP A 26 -12.12 -7.21 -15.33
N ILE A 27 -11.45 -8.31 -15.02
CA ILE A 27 -11.95 -9.68 -15.27
C ILE A 27 -12.55 -10.33 -14.03
N ALA A 28 -12.55 -9.67 -12.86
CA ALA A 28 -12.97 -10.26 -11.59
C ALA A 28 -14.44 -10.73 -11.53
N LYS A 29 -15.29 -10.22 -12.43
CA LYS A 29 -16.72 -10.56 -12.50
C LYS A 29 -17.05 -11.58 -13.59
N LEU A 30 -16.06 -12.01 -14.36
CA LEU A 30 -16.26 -13.00 -15.42
C LEU A 30 -16.64 -14.36 -14.82
N SER A 31 -17.35 -15.15 -15.62
CA SER A 31 -17.67 -16.54 -15.28
C SER A 31 -16.40 -17.40 -15.25
N PRO A 32 -16.41 -18.58 -14.59
CA PRO A 32 -15.22 -19.44 -14.54
C PRO A 32 -14.62 -19.82 -15.91
N PRO A 33 -15.41 -20.13 -16.96
CA PRO A 33 -14.88 -20.37 -18.30
C PRO A 33 -14.17 -19.15 -18.91
N GLU A 34 -14.77 -17.97 -18.81
CA GLU A 34 -14.21 -16.72 -19.33
C GLU A 34 -12.93 -16.31 -18.56
N LEU A 35 -12.92 -16.51 -17.24
CA LEU A 35 -11.72 -16.33 -16.42
C LEU A 35 -10.58 -17.25 -16.89
N LEU A 36 -10.90 -18.51 -17.19
CA LEU A 36 -9.90 -19.47 -17.66
C LEU A 36 -9.33 -19.05 -19.02
N GLU A 37 -10.17 -18.59 -19.94
CA GLU A 37 -9.73 -18.09 -21.25
C GLU A 37 -8.74 -16.93 -21.09
N GLU A 38 -9.09 -15.91 -20.30
CA GLU A 38 -8.21 -14.76 -20.03
C GLU A 38 -6.92 -15.16 -19.29
N GLU A 39 -7.01 -16.04 -18.28
CA GLU A 39 -5.86 -16.44 -17.46
C GLU A 39 -4.93 -17.43 -18.19
N THR A 40 -5.39 -18.09 -19.25
CA THR A 40 -4.57 -18.97 -20.11
C THR A 40 -3.94 -18.25 -21.30
N ASP A 41 -4.29 -16.97 -21.55
CA ASP A 41 -3.58 -16.15 -22.52
C ASP A 41 -2.08 -16.13 -22.24
N SER A 42 -1.28 -16.40 -23.28
CA SER A 42 0.18 -16.53 -23.18
C SER A 42 0.87 -15.29 -22.61
N GLN A 43 0.25 -14.11 -22.73
CA GLN A 43 0.77 -12.85 -22.21
C GLN A 43 0.22 -12.49 -20.83
N TYR A 44 -0.86 -13.12 -20.37
CA TYR A 44 -1.52 -12.75 -19.11
C TYR A 44 -0.54 -12.75 -17.93
N ARG A 45 0.17 -13.86 -17.71
CA ARG A 45 1.16 -13.94 -16.63
C ARG A 45 2.27 -12.89 -16.75
N LYS A 46 2.71 -12.58 -17.98
CA LYS A 46 3.73 -11.54 -18.23
C LYS A 46 3.20 -10.15 -17.89
N LYS A 47 1.93 -9.85 -18.22
CA LYS A 47 1.23 -8.62 -17.82
C LYS A 47 1.10 -8.55 -16.29
N CYS A 48 0.70 -9.64 -15.63
CA CYS A 48 0.63 -9.73 -14.17
C CYS A 48 1.95 -9.40 -13.49
N ILE A 49 3.05 -10.02 -13.94
CA ILE A 49 4.40 -9.74 -13.41
C ILE A 49 4.75 -8.27 -13.61
N THR A 50 4.42 -7.68 -14.76
CA THR A 50 4.68 -6.27 -15.05
C THR A 50 3.93 -5.35 -14.08
N VAL A 51 2.64 -5.62 -13.84
CA VAL A 51 1.84 -4.88 -12.85
C VAL A 51 2.44 -4.99 -11.46
N LEU A 52 2.71 -6.20 -10.98
CA LEU A 52 3.29 -6.42 -9.65
C LEU A 52 4.66 -5.74 -9.48
N CYS A 53 5.52 -5.80 -10.49
CA CYS A 53 6.81 -5.09 -10.46
C CYS A 53 6.63 -3.58 -10.33
N ALA A 54 5.74 -3.01 -11.14
CA ALA A 54 5.53 -1.56 -11.20
C ALA A 54 4.94 -1.02 -9.89
N VAL A 55 3.92 -1.67 -9.36
CA VAL A 55 3.22 -1.16 -8.16
C VAL A 55 3.99 -1.44 -6.86
N LEU A 56 4.75 -2.53 -6.77
CA LEU A 56 5.55 -2.84 -5.57
C LEU A 56 6.98 -2.29 -5.65
N GLY A 57 7.39 -1.74 -6.79
CA GLY A 57 8.74 -1.23 -7.00
C GLY A 57 9.82 -2.32 -6.91
N VAL A 58 9.49 -3.56 -7.32
CA VAL A 58 10.39 -4.71 -7.29
C VAL A 58 10.79 -5.17 -8.69
N GLN A 59 11.90 -5.91 -8.78
CA GLN A 59 12.38 -6.43 -10.05
C GLN A 59 11.65 -7.72 -10.47
N ARG A 60 11.58 -7.98 -11.77
CA ARG A 60 10.97 -9.20 -12.35
C ARG A 60 11.49 -10.50 -11.74
N PRO A 61 12.80 -10.68 -11.47
CA PRO A 61 13.29 -11.90 -10.83
C PRO A 61 12.68 -12.13 -9.44
N THR A 62 12.43 -11.07 -8.68
CA THR A 62 11.77 -11.17 -7.37
C THR A 62 10.35 -11.70 -7.52
N VAL A 63 9.55 -11.11 -8.41
CA VAL A 63 8.16 -11.55 -8.62
C VAL A 63 8.09 -12.99 -9.15
N ARG A 64 9.01 -13.37 -10.04
CA ARG A 64 9.08 -14.75 -10.56
C ARG A 64 9.37 -15.78 -9.46
N LYS A 65 10.07 -15.40 -8.39
CA LYS A 65 10.36 -16.29 -7.25
C LYS A 65 9.16 -16.47 -6.31
N TRP A 66 8.12 -15.65 -6.43
CA TRP A 66 6.90 -15.79 -5.62
C TRP A 66 5.99 -16.92 -6.10
N GLY A 67 6.21 -17.48 -7.28
CA GLY A 67 5.44 -18.63 -7.75
C GLY A 67 5.53 -18.80 -9.25
N SER A 68 5.38 -20.05 -9.70
CA SER A 68 5.31 -20.39 -11.13
C SER A 68 3.93 -20.16 -11.73
N ASP A 69 2.88 -20.12 -10.92
CA ASP A 69 1.50 -19.96 -11.34
C ASP A 69 1.02 -18.48 -11.27
N LEU A 70 -0.30 -18.28 -11.27
CA LEU A 70 -0.96 -16.98 -11.16
C LEU A 70 -1.33 -16.59 -9.71
N ASN A 71 -1.09 -17.47 -8.74
CA ASN A 71 -1.40 -17.22 -7.33
C ASN A 71 -0.28 -16.44 -6.65
N PHE A 72 0.98 -16.67 -7.05
CA PHE A 72 2.16 -16.01 -6.48
C PHE A 72 2.28 -16.22 -4.96
N ASP A 73 2.08 -17.46 -4.49
CA ASP A 73 1.97 -17.84 -3.07
C ASP A 73 3.13 -17.39 -2.18
N GLY A 74 4.33 -17.25 -2.74
CA GLY A 74 5.54 -16.78 -2.05
C GLY A 74 5.64 -15.26 -1.86
N ILE A 75 4.61 -14.50 -2.24
CA ILE A 75 4.58 -13.05 -2.02
C ILE A 75 4.54 -12.71 -0.51
N PRO A 76 5.36 -11.76 -0.03
CA PRO A 76 5.33 -11.37 1.37
C PRO A 76 4.02 -10.71 1.81
N ASN A 77 3.59 -10.94 3.05
CA ASN A 77 2.34 -10.38 3.60
C ASN A 77 2.27 -8.85 3.53
N TYR A 78 3.37 -8.13 3.81
CA TYR A 78 3.38 -6.66 3.69
C TYR A 78 3.13 -6.18 2.24
N SER A 79 3.46 -7.01 1.24
CA SER A 79 3.16 -6.71 -0.16
C SER A 79 1.67 -6.94 -0.44
N LYS A 80 1.05 -7.99 0.10
CA LYS A 80 -0.41 -8.21 0.00
C LYS A 80 -1.21 -7.04 0.60
N VAL A 81 -0.75 -6.48 1.71
CA VAL A 81 -1.35 -5.26 2.30
C VAL A 81 -1.23 -4.07 1.36
N SER A 82 -0.07 -3.90 0.72
CA SER A 82 0.11 -2.86 -0.31
C SER A 82 -0.87 -3.05 -1.47
N LEU A 83 -1.10 -4.29 -1.93
CA LEU A 83 -2.10 -4.59 -2.97
C LEU A 83 -3.53 -4.20 -2.52
N ALA A 84 -3.87 -4.44 -1.25
CA ALA A 84 -5.15 -4.02 -0.69
C ALA A 84 -5.31 -2.50 -0.71
N TYR A 85 -4.27 -1.74 -0.32
CA TYR A 85 -4.31 -0.27 -0.35
C TYR A 85 -4.45 0.26 -1.77
N ILE A 86 -3.71 -0.31 -2.72
CA ILE A 86 -3.79 0.04 -4.15
C ILE A 86 -5.21 -0.19 -4.67
N HIS A 87 -5.83 -1.32 -4.31
CA HIS A 87 -7.18 -1.66 -4.70
C HIS A 87 -8.20 -0.69 -4.10
N THR A 88 -8.13 -0.40 -2.80
CA THR A 88 -9.01 0.57 -2.11
C THR A 88 -8.89 1.96 -2.73
N ALA A 89 -7.68 2.37 -3.12
CA ALA A 89 -7.42 3.64 -3.79
C ALA A 89 -7.87 3.67 -5.26
N GLU A 90 -8.28 2.53 -5.84
CA GLU A 90 -8.69 2.39 -7.25
C GLU A 90 -7.63 2.89 -8.24
N ILE A 91 -6.34 2.67 -7.93
CA ILE A 91 -5.21 3.23 -8.71
C ILE A 91 -5.01 2.47 -10.01
N VAL A 92 -4.84 1.14 -9.94
CA VAL A 92 -4.37 0.36 -11.09
C VAL A 92 -5.36 0.34 -12.25
N PRO A 93 -6.68 0.15 -12.07
CA PRO A 93 -7.61 0.19 -13.20
C PRO A 93 -7.50 1.48 -14.03
N LYS A 94 -7.18 2.61 -13.40
CA LYS A 94 -7.01 3.91 -14.07
C LYS A 94 -5.62 4.12 -14.68
N GLN A 95 -4.63 3.31 -14.27
CA GLN A 95 -3.22 3.46 -14.63
C GLN A 95 -2.66 2.23 -15.36
N LEU A 96 -3.49 1.22 -15.62
CA LEU A 96 -3.06 -0.08 -16.15
C LEU A 96 -2.28 0.08 -17.45
N HIS A 97 -2.76 0.93 -18.35
CA HIS A 97 -2.11 1.20 -19.62
C HIS A 97 -0.71 1.81 -19.44
N SER A 98 -0.59 2.81 -18.56
CA SER A 98 0.69 3.45 -18.21
C SER A 98 1.64 2.44 -17.55
N ILE A 99 1.12 1.56 -16.69
CA ILE A 99 1.88 0.48 -16.04
C ILE A 99 2.45 -0.49 -17.08
N LEU A 100 1.62 -0.96 -18.02
CA LEU A 100 2.03 -1.92 -19.04
C LEU A 100 3.05 -1.32 -20.03
N ARG A 101 3.03 0.00 -20.22
CA ARG A 101 4.02 0.75 -21.01
C ARG A 101 5.30 1.10 -20.25
N GLY A 102 5.32 0.92 -18.92
CA GLY A 102 6.46 1.29 -18.07
C GLY A 102 6.55 2.79 -17.79
N GLU A 103 5.47 3.54 -17.98
CA GLU A 103 5.37 4.99 -17.77
C GLU A 103 4.86 5.33 -16.36
N TYR A 104 4.36 4.33 -15.63
CA TYR A 104 3.77 4.52 -14.31
C TYR A 104 4.84 4.77 -13.24
N ASN A 105 4.61 5.83 -12.46
CA ASN A 105 5.40 6.14 -11.27
C ASN A 105 4.58 5.82 -10.02
N ALA A 106 5.03 4.81 -9.26
CA ALA A 106 4.40 4.46 -7.99
C ALA A 106 4.54 5.63 -6.99
N PRO A 107 3.47 5.98 -6.24
CA PRO A 107 3.54 6.99 -5.20
C PRO A 107 4.60 6.61 -4.18
N PHE A 108 5.26 7.61 -3.61
CA PHE A 108 6.38 7.43 -2.71
C PHE A 108 6.33 8.50 -1.63
N VAL A 109 6.32 8.07 -0.37
CA VAL A 109 6.25 8.96 0.79
C VAL A 109 7.21 8.45 1.86
N ASP A 110 8.06 9.32 2.38
CA ASP A 110 8.93 8.97 3.51
C ASP A 110 8.15 8.87 4.83
N ALA A 111 8.80 8.30 5.84
CA ALA A 111 8.18 8.05 7.13
C ALA A 111 7.75 9.34 7.83
N GLN A 112 8.57 10.39 7.74
CA GLN A 112 8.30 11.66 8.40
C GLN A 112 7.06 12.32 7.83
N THR A 113 7.01 12.49 6.51
CA THR A 113 5.87 13.06 5.79
C THR A 113 4.58 12.28 6.09
N PHE A 114 4.67 10.95 6.11
CA PHE A 114 3.52 10.11 6.48
C PHE A 114 3.08 10.34 7.93
N LEU A 115 4.02 10.34 8.88
CA LEU A 115 3.71 10.50 10.31
C LEU A 115 3.19 11.89 10.63
N GLU A 116 3.72 12.94 10.01
CA GLU A 116 3.20 14.30 10.12
C GLU A 116 1.76 14.36 9.65
N LYS A 117 1.47 13.79 8.47
CA LYS A 117 0.11 13.70 7.92
C LYS A 117 -0.85 12.97 8.84
N ILE A 118 -0.43 11.85 9.43
CA ILE A 118 -1.30 10.99 10.24
C ILE A 118 -1.40 11.44 11.70
N LEU A 119 -0.37 12.03 12.29
CA LEU A 119 -0.32 12.30 13.73
C LEU A 119 -0.45 13.78 14.06
N LEU A 120 -0.01 14.67 13.16
CA LEU A 120 0.16 16.10 13.46
C LEU A 120 -0.72 17.01 12.61
N GLU A 121 -1.22 16.55 11.46
CA GLU A 121 -2.12 17.36 10.63
C GLU A 121 -3.37 17.82 11.42
N GLY A 122 -3.70 19.10 11.26
CA GLY A 122 -4.83 19.75 11.94
C GLY A 122 -4.55 20.20 13.37
N LEU A 123 -3.35 19.98 13.91
CA LEU A 123 -2.93 20.50 15.21
C LEU A 123 -2.36 21.92 15.08
N SER A 124 -2.52 22.74 16.13
CA SER A 124 -1.80 24.01 16.25
C SER A 124 -0.32 23.78 16.58
N GLU A 125 0.54 24.78 16.38
CA GLU A 125 1.97 24.69 16.69
C GLU A 125 2.23 24.29 18.16
N GLN A 126 1.46 24.83 19.10
CA GLN A 126 1.57 24.46 20.52
C GLN A 126 1.20 23.00 20.76
N GLN A 127 0.16 22.49 20.10
CA GLN A 127 -0.25 21.08 20.19
C GLN A 127 0.76 20.15 19.54
N VAL A 128 1.36 20.55 18.41
CA VAL A 128 2.46 19.83 17.78
C VAL A 128 3.63 19.73 18.76
N LEU A 129 4.07 20.85 19.33
CA LEU A 129 5.17 20.88 20.30
C LEU A 129 4.91 19.95 21.49
N GLN A 130 3.71 20.01 22.07
CA GLN A 130 3.30 19.11 23.17
C GLN A 130 3.31 17.63 22.75
N THR A 131 2.86 17.33 21.54
CA THR A 131 2.79 15.96 21.01
C THR A 131 4.18 15.39 20.78
N VAL A 132 5.06 16.13 20.08
CA VAL A 132 6.41 15.64 19.73
C VAL A 132 7.35 15.59 20.93
N SER A 133 7.13 16.44 21.94
CA SER A 133 7.92 16.46 23.18
C SER A 133 7.52 15.37 24.18
N HIS A 134 6.39 14.69 23.96
CA HIS A 134 5.93 13.64 24.86
C HIS A 134 6.85 12.41 24.77
N ALA A 135 7.26 11.85 25.92
CA ALA A 135 8.22 10.74 25.99
C ALA A 135 7.81 9.51 25.15
N ASN A 136 6.50 9.27 25.01
CA ASN A 136 5.96 8.16 24.22
C ASN A 136 5.79 8.45 22.72
N PHE A 137 6.11 9.65 22.23
CA PHE A 137 5.88 10.02 20.83
C PHE A 137 6.60 9.07 19.86
N ARG A 138 7.85 8.72 20.17
CA ARG A 138 8.61 7.75 19.37
C ARG A 138 7.91 6.39 19.28
N ALA A 139 7.37 5.90 20.39
CA ALA A 139 6.63 4.64 20.43
C ALA A 139 5.32 4.72 19.63
N THR A 140 4.64 5.86 19.67
CA THR A 140 3.47 6.18 18.83
C THR A 140 3.83 6.10 17.34
N CYS A 141 4.96 6.68 16.92
CA CYS A 141 5.44 6.57 15.53
C CYS A 141 5.72 5.11 15.12
N VAL A 142 6.41 4.33 15.97
CA VAL A 142 6.64 2.89 15.70
C VAL A 142 5.33 2.17 15.51
N LYS A 143 4.39 2.34 16.46
CA LYS A 143 3.11 1.65 16.45
C LYS A 143 2.32 1.96 15.18
N THR A 144 2.29 3.24 14.78
CA THR A 144 1.64 3.68 13.55
C THR A 144 2.26 3.03 12.31
N LEU A 145 3.59 3.02 12.18
CA LEU A 145 4.26 2.39 11.03
C LEU A 145 4.07 0.87 11.03
N THR A 146 4.21 0.20 12.18
CA THR A 146 3.94 -1.24 12.32
C THR A 146 2.53 -1.60 11.87
N GLN A 147 1.53 -0.81 12.28
CA GLN A 147 0.14 -1.04 11.92
C GLN A 147 -0.10 -0.86 10.41
N VAL A 148 0.46 0.16 9.79
CA VAL A 148 0.24 0.46 8.36
C VAL A 148 1.03 -0.47 7.45
N LEU A 149 2.24 -0.85 7.85
CA LEU A 149 3.13 -1.67 7.03
C LEU A 149 2.97 -3.17 7.28
N HIS A 150 2.27 -3.56 8.36
CA HIS A 150 2.10 -4.95 8.79
C HIS A 150 3.43 -5.70 8.92
N ILE A 151 4.38 -5.09 9.62
CA ILE A 151 5.72 -5.63 9.89
C ILE A 151 6.03 -5.61 11.39
N GLY A 152 7.04 -6.39 11.80
CA GLY A 152 7.43 -6.45 13.20
C GLY A 152 7.95 -5.11 13.73
N THR A 153 7.58 -4.78 14.97
CA THR A 153 8.05 -3.61 15.72
C THR A 153 9.57 -3.46 15.70
N LYS A 154 10.31 -4.56 15.87
CA LYS A 154 11.78 -4.55 15.87
C LYS A 154 12.35 -4.03 14.54
N SER A 155 11.80 -4.48 13.41
CA SER A 155 12.22 -4.02 12.08
C SER A 155 12.05 -2.51 11.93
N VAL A 156 10.95 -1.94 12.42
CA VAL A 156 10.69 -0.48 12.38
C VAL A 156 11.67 0.29 13.28
N GLN A 157 11.98 -0.24 14.46
CA GLN A 157 12.92 0.38 15.40
C GLN A 157 14.35 0.44 14.82
N ASP A 158 14.73 -0.54 13.99
CA ASP A 158 16.07 -0.61 13.39
C ASP A 158 16.28 0.41 12.26
N TRP A 159 15.22 1.13 11.83
CA TRP A 159 15.30 2.10 10.74
C TRP A 159 15.79 3.49 11.13
N GLY A 160 15.91 3.79 12.43
CA GLY A 160 16.36 5.08 12.92
C GLY A 160 15.85 5.37 14.33
N GLN A 161 16.40 6.40 14.96
CA GLN A 161 16.00 6.81 16.32
C GLN A 161 15.02 7.97 16.34
N ASP A 162 14.88 8.69 15.23
CA ASP A 162 14.00 9.84 15.07
C ASP A 162 12.77 9.53 14.19
N MET A 163 11.97 10.56 13.90
CA MET A 163 10.76 10.48 13.06
C MET A 163 11.05 10.31 11.56
N SER A 164 12.30 10.45 11.11
CA SER A 164 12.68 10.28 9.71
C SER A 164 12.70 8.82 9.28
N PHE A 165 13.03 7.91 10.22
CA PHE A 165 13.30 6.49 9.93
C PHE A 165 14.18 6.33 8.67
N HIS A 166 15.29 7.09 8.60
CA HIS A 166 16.09 7.25 7.38
C HIS A 166 16.53 5.94 6.70
N LYS A 167 16.66 4.82 7.43
CA LYS A 167 17.01 3.51 6.86
C LYS A 167 15.81 2.69 6.37
N MET A 168 14.59 3.27 6.36
CA MET A 168 13.39 2.58 5.88
C MET A 168 13.57 2.15 4.42
N PRO A 169 13.39 0.85 4.11
CA PRO A 169 13.45 0.33 2.75
C PRO A 169 12.46 1.03 1.80
N LYS A 170 12.90 1.23 0.55
CA LYS A 170 12.12 1.91 -0.50
C LYS A 170 10.71 1.33 -0.69
N ILE A 171 10.58 0.00 -0.62
CA ILE A 171 9.29 -0.69 -0.78
C ILE A 171 8.23 -0.20 0.22
N HIS A 172 8.61 0.06 1.47
CA HIS A 172 7.68 0.51 2.49
C HIS A 172 7.25 1.97 2.26
N LYS A 173 8.11 2.80 1.67
CA LYS A 173 7.75 4.17 1.27
C LYS A 173 6.68 4.19 0.17
N HIS A 174 6.67 3.20 -0.72
CA HIS A 174 5.57 3.00 -1.67
C HIS A 174 4.27 2.60 -0.94
N THR A 175 4.35 1.65 0.00
CA THR A 175 3.19 1.26 0.84
C THR A 175 2.59 2.46 1.57
N LEU A 176 3.41 3.34 2.17
CA LEU A 176 2.94 4.56 2.83
C LEU A 176 2.21 5.50 1.86
N GLY A 177 2.74 5.66 0.64
CA GLY A 177 2.07 6.43 -0.42
C GLY A 177 0.70 5.86 -0.79
N TYR A 178 0.60 4.54 -0.94
CA TYR A 178 -0.68 3.88 -1.20
C TYR A 178 -1.66 3.95 -0.03
N ALA A 179 -1.17 3.86 1.21
CA ALA A 179 -1.99 4.02 2.40
C ALA A 179 -2.64 5.42 2.45
N LEU A 180 -1.87 6.48 2.17
CA LEU A 180 -2.44 7.83 2.10
C LEU A 180 -3.48 7.96 0.98
N ALA A 181 -3.20 7.42 -0.21
CA ALA A 181 -4.15 7.43 -1.31
C ALA A 181 -5.46 6.70 -0.96
N ALA A 182 -5.36 5.55 -0.28
CA ALA A 182 -6.51 4.78 0.19
C ALA A 182 -7.33 5.55 1.23
N ILE A 183 -6.68 6.18 2.21
CA ILE A 183 -7.34 7.03 3.22
C ILE A 183 -8.09 8.19 2.54
N SER A 184 -7.43 8.91 1.63
CA SER A 184 -8.06 10.01 0.90
C SER A 184 -9.31 9.56 0.15
N LYS A 185 -9.24 8.40 -0.53
CA LYS A 185 -10.37 7.82 -1.26
C LYS A 185 -11.54 7.46 -0.33
N SER A 186 -11.26 6.86 0.83
CA SER A 186 -12.27 6.49 1.82
C SER A 186 -12.95 7.72 2.43
N SER A 187 -12.20 8.78 2.74
CA SER A 187 -12.76 10.04 3.25
C SER A 187 -13.69 10.71 2.23
N SER A 188 -13.32 10.74 0.95
CA SER A 188 -14.19 11.29 -0.11
C SER A 188 -15.50 10.51 -0.26
N LYS A 189 -15.47 9.17 -0.17
CA LYS A 189 -16.69 8.34 -0.23
C LYS A 189 -17.63 8.59 0.94
N ASN A 190 -17.09 8.83 2.14
CA ASN A 190 -17.90 9.10 3.33
C ASN A 190 -18.57 10.49 3.27
N LEU A 191 -17.88 11.49 2.73
CA LEU A 191 -18.45 12.82 2.50
C LEU A 191 -19.60 12.79 1.48
N GLN A 192 -19.47 11.98 0.42
CA GLN A 192 -20.52 11.81 -0.60
C GLN A 192 -21.76 11.04 -0.10
N LYS A 193 -21.64 10.22 0.95
CA LYS A 193 -22.77 9.50 1.54
C LYS A 193 -23.53 10.31 2.59
N ALA A 194 -22.93 11.39 3.09
CA ALA A 194 -23.51 12.24 4.13
C ALA A 194 -24.15 13.53 3.57
N ALA A 195 -24.00 13.78 2.26
CA ALA A 195 -24.65 14.85 1.51
C ALA A 195 -25.85 14.28 0.73
#